data_AF-A0A9X1MQE2-F1
#
_entry.id   AF-A0A9X1MQE2-F1
#
_cell.length_a   1.000
_cell.length_b   1.000
_cell.length_c   1.000
_cell.angle_alpha   90.00
_cell.angle_beta   90.00
_cell.angle_gamma   90.00
#
_symmetry.space_group_name_H-M   'P 1'
#
loop_
_entity.id
_entity.type
_entity.pdbx_description
1 polymer ?
#
loop_
_entity_poly.entity_id
_entity_poly.type
_entity_poly.pdbx_seq_one_letter_code
_entity_poly.pdbx_strand_id
1 'polypeptide(L)'
;MRRGISILGLTVMLSLLIGGGAFAQEVRVLPGPHALPNGLSDYMHFLARQQLDSLRLFSDYMEQRAKENQVPRGLYLNAKAMQLQAELASAEDPALKKELLTEMAKLYDERLKLDANTPNQTWYGVDRVKLGDYMKREYQLFEQQAAEQANKPAKPAKPAAKK
;
A
#
# COMPACT_ATOMS: atom_id res chain seq x y z
N MET A 1 29.00 52.81 27.02
CA MET A 1 28.85 51.98 25.80
C MET A 1 29.54 50.63 26.02
N ARG A 2 28.83 49.59 26.44
CA ARG A 2 29.33 48.20 26.62
C ARG A 2 28.17 47.28 27.02
N ARG A 3 27.17 47.13 26.16
CA ARG A 3 26.05 46.17 26.34
C ARG A 3 25.70 45.40 25.06
N GLY A 4 26.59 45.43 24.05
CA GLY A 4 26.38 44.78 22.75
C GLY A 4 27.12 43.45 22.56
N ILE A 5 27.92 42.99 23.53
CA ILE A 5 28.79 41.81 23.35
C ILE A 5 28.12 40.54 23.90
N SER A 6 27.28 40.66 24.93
CA SER A 6 26.64 39.49 25.58
C SER A 6 25.54 38.85 24.74
N ILE A 7 24.86 39.61 23.87
CA ILE A 7 23.77 39.08 23.02
C ILE A 7 24.36 38.31 21.82
N LEU A 8 25.48 38.79 21.27
CA LEU A 8 26.19 38.13 20.16
C LEU A 8 26.79 36.78 20.58
N GLY A 9 27.31 36.68 21.80
CA GLY A 9 27.80 35.40 22.34
C GLY A 9 26.69 34.38 22.53
N LEU A 10 25.50 34.84 22.97
CA LEU A 10 24.35 33.96 23.20
C LEU A 10 23.75 33.44 21.88
N THR A 11 23.64 34.29 20.85
CA THR A 11 23.16 33.84 19.53
C THR A 11 24.14 32.93 18.81
N VAL A 12 25.45 33.15 18.94
CA VAL A 12 26.46 32.22 18.39
C VAL A 12 26.43 30.87 19.10
N MET A 13 26.24 30.83 20.42
CA MET A 13 26.13 29.57 21.15
C MET A 13 24.82 28.82 20.86
N LEU A 14 23.71 29.55 20.68
CA LEU A 14 22.43 28.95 20.27
C LEU A 14 22.48 28.41 18.82
N SER A 15 23.25 29.06 17.93
CA SER A 15 23.47 28.60 16.54
C SER A 15 24.28 27.31 16.46
N LEU A 16 25.29 27.16 17.34
CA LEU A 16 26.10 25.94 17.43
C LEU A 16 25.32 24.74 17.99
N LEU A 17 24.32 24.98 18.83
CA LEU A 17 23.43 23.93 19.36
C LEU A 17 22.38 23.44 18.35
N ILE A 18 22.06 24.22 17.31
CA ILE A 18 21.10 23.84 16.26
C ILE A 18 21.80 23.11 15.08
N GLY A 19 23.13 23.21 14.96
CA GLY A 19 23.92 22.54 13.92
C GLY A 19 24.22 21.05 14.17
N GLY A 20 23.81 20.48 15.30
CA GLY A 20 24.10 19.08 15.69
C GLY A 20 23.17 18.02 15.09
N GLY A 21 22.30 18.38 14.15
CA GLY A 21 21.22 17.53 13.65
C GLY A 21 21.35 17.14 12.18
N ALA A 22 22.53 16.77 11.68
CA ALA A 22 22.66 16.18 10.35
C ALA A 22 23.93 15.35 10.18
N PHE A 23 24.24 14.47 11.13
CA PHE A 23 24.81 13.18 10.72
C PHE A 23 23.62 12.29 10.35
N ALA A 24 23.00 12.58 9.20
CA ALA A 24 22.55 11.47 8.40
C ALA A 24 23.84 10.69 8.16
N GLN A 25 24.05 9.60 8.90
CA GLN A 25 24.98 8.59 8.45
C GLN A 25 24.50 8.31 7.03
N GLU A 26 25.22 8.83 6.04
CA GLU A 26 25.26 8.18 4.75
C GLU A 26 25.72 6.77 5.11
N VAL A 27 24.76 5.88 5.31
CA VAL A 27 24.98 4.45 5.29
C VAL A 27 25.26 4.18 3.81
N ARG A 28 26.45 4.61 3.35
CA ARG A 28 27.11 3.95 2.24
C ARG A 28 27.36 2.56 2.77
N VAL A 29 26.39 1.68 2.50
CA VAL A 29 26.63 0.25 2.53
C VAL A 29 27.68 0.03 1.45
N LEU A 30 28.95 0.16 1.86
CA LEU A 30 30.04 -0.45 1.13
C LEU A 30 29.63 -1.92 1.01
N PRO A 31 29.62 -2.50 -0.20
CA PRO A 31 29.31 -3.91 -0.37
C PRO A 31 30.43 -4.71 0.29
N GLY A 32 30.29 -4.94 1.59
CA GLY A 32 31.09 -5.90 2.35
C GLY A 32 30.66 -7.31 1.95
N PRO A 33 31.55 -8.30 2.10
CA PRO A 33 31.35 -9.68 1.62
C PRO A 33 30.39 -10.49 2.51
N HIS A 34 29.39 -9.84 3.12
CA HIS A 34 28.35 -10.52 3.88
C HIS A 34 27.16 -10.74 2.96
N ALA A 35 27.26 -11.77 2.13
CA ALA A 35 26.08 -12.41 1.57
C ALA A 35 25.11 -12.67 2.74
N LEU A 36 23.86 -12.21 2.59
CA LEU A 36 22.77 -12.57 3.50
C LEU A 36 22.82 -14.08 3.75
N PRO A 37 22.63 -14.58 4.99
CA PRO A 37 22.71 -16.01 5.29
C PRO A 37 21.87 -16.79 4.27
N ASN A 38 22.45 -17.87 3.72
CA ASN A 38 21.83 -18.68 2.67
C ASN A 38 20.34 -18.94 2.99
N GLY A 39 19.44 -18.46 2.14
CA GLY A 39 17.99 -18.57 2.30
C GLY A 39 17.26 -17.33 2.82
N LEU A 40 17.93 -16.31 3.36
CA LEU A 40 17.26 -15.06 3.77
C LEU A 40 16.78 -14.24 2.56
N SER A 41 17.57 -14.18 1.49
CA SER A 41 17.15 -13.53 0.25
C SER A 41 15.91 -14.21 -0.34
N ASP A 42 15.94 -15.54 -0.43
CA ASP A 42 14.81 -16.33 -0.95
C ASP A 42 13.56 -16.17 -0.08
N TYR A 43 13.72 -16.14 1.25
CA TYR A 43 12.62 -15.89 2.17
C TYR A 43 12.04 -14.47 2.01
N MET A 44 12.88 -13.45 1.83
CA MET A 44 12.42 -12.09 1.58
C MET A 44 11.69 -11.97 0.23
N HIS A 45 12.18 -12.64 -0.82
CA HIS A 45 11.48 -12.72 -2.10
C HIS A 45 10.14 -13.48 -1.98
N PHE A 46 10.11 -14.56 -1.21
CA PHE A 46 8.89 -15.30 -0.92
C PHE A 46 7.85 -14.42 -0.22
N LEU A 47 8.23 -13.69 0.84
CA LEU A 47 7.34 -12.76 1.55
C LEU A 47 6.85 -11.63 0.64
N ALA A 48 7.74 -11.03 -0.15
CA ALA A 48 7.36 -9.99 -1.11
C ALA A 48 6.32 -10.53 -2.11
N ARG A 49 6.49 -11.76 -2.59
CA ARG A 49 5.54 -12.42 -3.48
C ARG A 49 4.19 -12.69 -2.81
N GLN A 50 4.19 -13.17 -1.56
CA GLN A 50 2.94 -13.34 -0.80
C GLN A 50 2.20 -12.02 -0.60
N GLN A 51 2.92 -10.92 -0.36
CA GLN A 51 2.32 -9.59 -0.24
C GLN A 51 1.70 -9.13 -1.57
N LEU A 52 2.39 -9.33 -2.69
CA LEU A 52 1.85 -9.03 -4.02
C LEU A 52 0.59 -9.85 -4.32
N ASP A 53 0.61 -11.14 -4.05
CA ASP A 53 -0.55 -12.02 -4.27
C ASP A 53 -1.72 -11.63 -3.35
N SER A 54 -1.44 -11.21 -2.12
CA SER A 54 -2.46 -10.68 -1.22
C SER A 54 -3.06 -9.37 -1.73
N LEU A 55 -2.23 -8.46 -2.28
CA LEU A 55 -2.70 -7.21 -2.89
C LEU A 55 -3.55 -7.46 -4.13
N ARG A 56 -3.20 -8.47 -4.95
CA ARG A 56 -4.02 -8.90 -6.09
C ARG A 56 -5.38 -9.38 -5.63
N LEU A 57 -5.43 -10.33 -4.69
CA LEU A 57 -6.67 -10.85 -4.13
C LEU A 57 -7.53 -9.74 -3.54
N PHE A 58 -6.92 -8.81 -2.82
CA PHE A 58 -7.63 -7.66 -2.24
C PHE A 58 -8.17 -6.72 -3.33
N SER A 59 -7.38 -6.40 -4.35
CA SER A 59 -7.82 -5.59 -5.49
C SER A 59 -9.00 -6.23 -6.21
N ASP A 60 -8.93 -7.53 -6.49
CA ASP A 60 -9.98 -8.29 -7.17
C ASP A 60 -11.26 -8.34 -6.34
N TYR A 61 -11.15 -8.57 -5.03
CA TYR A 61 -12.25 -8.47 -4.10
C TYR A 61 -12.90 -7.08 -4.16
N MET A 62 -12.11 -6.01 -4.05
CA MET A 62 -12.61 -4.64 -4.10
C MET A 62 -13.25 -4.32 -5.46
N GLU A 63 -12.74 -4.87 -6.56
CA GLU A 63 -13.33 -4.73 -7.88
C GLU A 63 -14.74 -5.32 -7.91
N GLN A 64 -14.89 -6.55 -7.40
CA GLN A 64 -16.19 -7.21 -7.32
C GLN A 64 -17.17 -6.40 -6.47
N ARG A 65 -16.76 -5.97 -5.27
CA ARG A 65 -17.62 -5.16 -4.38
C ARG A 65 -18.01 -3.83 -5.03
N ALA A 66 -17.12 -3.22 -5.81
CA ALA A 66 -17.43 -1.99 -6.55
C ALA A 66 -18.41 -2.24 -7.70
N LYS A 67 -18.27 -3.36 -8.44
CA LYS A 67 -19.24 -3.78 -9.47
C LYS A 67 -20.62 -4.04 -8.89
N GLU A 68 -20.69 -4.54 -7.66
CA GLU A 68 -21.92 -4.80 -6.92
C GLU A 68 -22.48 -3.54 -6.20
N ASN A 69 -21.87 -2.36 -6.40
CA ASN A 69 -22.22 -1.09 -5.73
C ASN A 69 -22.20 -1.15 -4.19
N GLN A 70 -21.48 -2.10 -3.60
CA GLN A 70 -21.35 -2.25 -2.15
C GLN A 70 -20.27 -1.32 -1.58
N VAL A 71 -19.22 -1.05 -2.38
CA VAL A 71 -18.19 -0.06 -2.07
C VAL A 71 -18.08 0.97 -3.19
N PRO A 72 -17.72 2.24 -2.89
CA PRO A 72 -17.44 3.24 -3.91
C PRO A 72 -16.34 2.80 -4.88
N ARG A 73 -16.52 3.08 -6.18
CA ARG A 73 -15.55 2.76 -7.24
C ARG A 73 -14.14 3.29 -6.94
N GLY A 74 -14.04 4.44 -6.28
CA GLY A 74 -12.78 5.03 -5.83
C GLY A 74 -11.95 4.14 -4.91
N LEU A 75 -12.60 3.37 -4.03
CA LEU A 75 -11.88 2.46 -3.12
C LEU A 75 -11.24 1.29 -3.89
N TYR A 76 -11.94 0.76 -4.90
CA TYR A 76 -11.34 -0.20 -5.83
C TYR A 76 -10.15 0.41 -6.58
N LEU A 77 -10.30 1.61 -7.16
CA LEU A 77 -9.21 2.26 -7.89
C LEU A 77 -7.99 2.51 -6.97
N ASN A 78 -8.22 2.75 -5.68
CA ASN A 78 -7.17 2.83 -4.65
C ASN A 78 -6.46 1.50 -4.44
N ALA A 79 -7.20 0.42 -4.20
CA ALA A 79 -6.63 -0.92 -4.05
C ALA A 79 -5.83 -1.33 -5.29
N LYS A 80 -6.37 -1.10 -6.49
CA LYS A 80 -5.73 -1.45 -7.76
C LYS A 80 -4.44 -0.66 -7.99
N ALA A 81 -4.37 0.62 -7.62
CA ALA A 81 -3.11 1.36 -7.71
C ALA A 81 -2.04 0.84 -6.75
N MET A 82 -2.40 0.45 -5.52
CA MET A 82 -1.45 -0.15 -4.58
C MET A 82 -0.89 -1.46 -5.14
N GLN A 83 -1.75 -2.30 -5.75
CA GLN A 83 -1.32 -3.50 -6.47
C GLN A 83 -0.32 -3.14 -7.58
N LEU A 84 -0.71 -2.26 -8.52
CA LEU A 84 0.13 -1.92 -9.68
C LEU A 84 1.45 -1.27 -9.28
N GLN A 85 1.46 -0.42 -8.26
CA GLN A 85 2.68 0.22 -7.75
C GLN A 85 3.63 -0.82 -7.13
N ALA A 86 3.10 -1.78 -6.39
CA ALA A 86 3.89 -2.87 -5.83
C ALA A 86 4.43 -3.80 -6.94
N GLU A 87 3.61 -4.15 -7.92
CA GLU A 87 4.03 -4.96 -9.07
C GLU A 87 5.12 -4.26 -9.88
N LEU A 88 4.97 -2.96 -10.13
CA LEU A 88 5.96 -2.15 -10.85
C LEU A 88 7.30 -2.10 -10.11
N ALA A 89 7.27 -1.94 -8.79
CA ALA A 89 8.46 -1.95 -7.95
C ALA A 89 9.18 -3.30 -7.95
N SER A 90 8.41 -4.39 -8.08
CA SER A 90 8.93 -5.76 -8.13
C SER A 90 9.31 -6.26 -9.52
N ALA A 91 8.85 -5.60 -10.58
CA ALA A 91 9.09 -6.04 -11.94
C ALA A 91 10.57 -5.89 -12.30
N GLU A 92 11.14 -6.89 -12.96
CA GLU A 92 12.51 -6.86 -13.48
C GLU A 92 12.51 -6.67 -15.01
N ASP A 93 11.55 -7.28 -15.69
CA ASP A 93 11.37 -7.20 -17.14
C ASP A 93 10.94 -5.79 -17.60
N PRO A 94 11.71 -5.12 -18.49
CA PRO A 94 11.33 -3.83 -19.06
C PRO A 94 9.99 -3.83 -19.82
N ALA A 95 9.63 -4.93 -20.48
CA ALA A 95 8.37 -5.01 -21.22
C ALA A 95 7.18 -5.00 -20.26
N LEU A 96 7.24 -5.83 -19.21
CA LEU A 96 6.26 -5.85 -18.12
C LEU A 96 6.15 -4.48 -17.42
N LYS A 97 7.28 -3.82 -17.12
CA LYS A 97 7.25 -2.47 -16.53
C LYS A 97 6.48 -1.48 -17.38
N LYS A 98 6.70 -1.50 -18.70
CA LYS A 98 6.00 -0.61 -19.63
C LYS A 98 4.50 -0.88 -19.63
N GLU A 99 4.09 -2.15 -19.60
CA GLU A 99 2.68 -2.53 -19.50
C GLU A 99 2.06 -2.01 -18.19
N LEU A 100 2.70 -2.28 -17.05
CA LEU A 100 2.24 -1.81 -15.73
C LEU A 100 2.16 -0.28 -15.64
N LEU A 101 3.13 0.44 -16.20
CA LEU A 101 3.07 1.91 -16.30
C LEU A 101 1.88 2.39 -17.14
N THR A 102 1.59 1.67 -18.23
CA THR A 102 0.44 1.98 -19.09
C THR A 102 -0.88 1.74 -18.35
N GLU A 103 -0.97 0.64 -17.59
CA GLU A 103 -2.14 0.38 -16.73
C GLU A 103 -2.29 1.42 -15.63
N MET A 104 -1.21 1.82 -14.98
CA MET A 104 -1.23 2.90 -13.98
C MET A 104 -1.73 4.21 -14.58
N ALA A 105 -1.27 4.58 -15.79
CA ALA A 105 -1.72 5.79 -16.47
C ALA A 105 -3.25 5.75 -16.74
N LYS A 106 -3.75 4.63 -17.28
CA LYS A 106 -5.20 4.43 -17.49
C LYS A 106 -5.99 4.56 -16.17
N LEU A 107 -5.46 3.99 -15.09
CA LEU A 107 -6.09 4.06 -13.78
C LEU A 107 -6.14 5.50 -13.23
N TYR A 108 -5.09 6.30 -13.45
CA TYR A 108 -5.12 7.72 -13.10
C TYR A 108 -6.15 8.51 -13.91
N ASP A 109 -6.27 8.24 -15.21
CA ASP A 109 -7.30 8.85 -16.04
C ASP A 109 -8.72 8.50 -15.55
N GLU A 110 -8.94 7.24 -15.14
CA GLU A 110 -10.21 6.82 -14.52
C GLU A 110 -10.50 7.58 -13.22
N ARG A 111 -9.50 7.75 -12.36
CA ARG A 111 -9.65 8.52 -11.11
C ARG A 111 -9.98 9.98 -11.36
N LEU A 112 -9.30 10.63 -12.32
CA LEU A 112 -9.58 12.02 -12.68
C LEU A 112 -11.00 12.19 -13.21
N LYS A 113 -11.46 11.27 -14.05
CA LYS A 113 -12.86 11.26 -14.53
C LYS A 113 -13.85 11.04 -13.39
N LEU A 114 -13.52 10.15 -12.45
CA LEU A 114 -14.37 9.89 -11.30
C LEU A 114 -14.51 11.15 -10.44
N ASP A 115 -13.38 11.79 -10.09
CA ASP A 115 -13.35 13.01 -9.30
C ASP A 115 -14.13 14.16 -9.98
N ALA A 116 -13.94 14.34 -11.29
CA ALA A 116 -14.64 15.38 -12.04
C ALA A 116 -16.18 15.21 -12.02
N ASN A 117 -16.67 13.97 -11.88
CA ASN A 117 -18.08 13.64 -11.89
C ASN A 117 -18.71 13.57 -10.48
N THR A 118 -17.92 13.75 -9.42
CA THR A 118 -18.43 13.77 -8.04
C THR A 118 -18.42 15.17 -7.44
N PRO A 119 -19.54 15.67 -6.88
CA PRO A 119 -19.59 16.99 -6.26
C PRO A 119 -18.65 17.08 -5.03
N ASN A 120 -18.24 18.32 -4.73
CA ASN A 120 -17.18 18.71 -3.79
C ASN A 120 -17.07 17.88 -2.50
N GLN A 121 -15.82 17.67 -2.05
CA GLN A 121 -15.35 16.95 -0.84
C GLN A 121 -15.23 15.43 -0.93
N THR A 122 -15.26 14.86 -2.13
CA THR A 122 -14.93 13.45 -2.31
C THR A 122 -13.48 13.29 -2.76
N TRP A 123 -12.80 12.24 -2.28
CA TRP A 123 -11.47 11.85 -2.72
C TRP A 123 -11.59 10.62 -3.60
N TYR A 124 -11.30 10.74 -4.89
CA TYR A 124 -11.57 9.70 -5.89
C TYR A 124 -13.03 9.25 -5.87
N GLY A 125 -13.97 10.20 -5.76
CA GLY A 125 -15.39 9.91 -5.63
C GLY A 125 -15.82 9.20 -4.33
N VAL A 126 -14.94 9.15 -3.32
CA VAL A 126 -15.25 8.62 -1.97
C VAL A 126 -15.60 9.76 -1.02
N ASP A 127 -16.80 9.71 -0.45
CA ASP A 127 -17.21 10.59 0.65
C ASP A 127 -16.54 10.14 1.97
N ARG A 128 -15.64 10.98 2.49
CA ARG A 128 -14.84 10.68 3.69
C ARG A 128 -15.69 10.54 4.95
N VAL A 129 -16.84 11.21 5.03
CA VAL A 129 -17.74 11.11 6.19
C VAL A 129 -18.41 9.74 6.20
N LYS A 130 -18.80 9.23 5.03
CA LYS A 130 -19.47 7.92 4.88
C LYS A 130 -18.50 6.74 4.85
N LEU A 131 -17.20 6.98 4.71
CA LEU A 131 -16.18 5.93 4.65
C LEU A 131 -16.24 4.98 5.86
N GLY A 132 -16.43 5.53 7.08
CA GLY A 132 -16.56 4.73 8.30
C GLY A 132 -17.75 3.77 8.25
N ASP A 133 -18.89 4.23 7.72
CA ASP A 133 -20.10 3.41 7.60
C ASP A 133 -19.92 2.27 6.58
N TYR A 134 -19.23 2.55 5.46
CA TYR A 134 -18.87 1.52 4.49
C TYR A 134 -17.96 0.46 5.11
N MET A 135 -16.88 0.88 5.79
CA MET A 135 -15.96 -0.06 6.44
C MET A 135 -16.66 -0.91 7.50
N LYS A 136 -17.55 -0.31 8.30
CA LYS A 136 -18.32 -1.04 9.31
C LYS A 136 -19.26 -2.08 8.67
N ARG A 137 -19.93 -1.72 7.57
CA ARG A 137 -20.80 -2.64 6.83
C ARG A 137 -20.02 -3.81 6.24
N GLU A 138 -18.88 -3.53 5.62
CA GLU A 138 -18.02 -4.57 5.05
C GLU A 138 -17.48 -5.52 6.13
N TYR A 139 -17.08 -4.97 7.28
CA TYR A 139 -16.67 -5.77 8.44
C TYR A 139 -17.79 -6.70 8.91
N GLN A 140 -19.02 -6.18 9.08
CA GLN A 140 -20.17 -7.00 9.49
C GLN A 140 -20.52 -8.09 8.48
N LEU A 141 -20.46 -7.78 7.18
CA LEU A 141 -20.66 -8.76 6.11
C LEU A 141 -19.59 -9.86 6.14
N PHE A 142 -18.34 -9.47 6.39
CA PHE A 142 -17.25 -10.42 6.54
C PHE A 142 -17.45 -11.35 7.74
N GLU A 143 -17.83 -10.81 8.92
CA GLU A 143 -18.13 -11.63 10.10
C GLU A 143 -19.27 -12.63 9.84
N GLN A 144 -20.33 -12.19 9.16
CA GLN A 144 -21.45 -13.06 8.79
C GLN A 144 -21.01 -14.18 7.85
N GLN A 145 -20.26 -13.86 6.80
CA GLN A 145 -19.75 -14.86 5.85
C GLN A 145 -18.80 -15.87 6.51
N ALA A 146 -17.95 -15.41 7.42
CA ALA A 146 -17.06 -16.27 8.20
C ALA A 146 -17.86 -17.22 9.11
N ALA A 147 -18.89 -16.71 9.80
CA ALA A 147 -19.78 -17.53 10.63
C ALA A 147 -20.57 -18.56 9.80
N GLU A 148 -21.03 -18.19 8.60
CA GLU A 148 -21.71 -19.12 7.69
C GLU A 148 -20.78 -20.22 7.15
N GLN A 149 -19.51 -19.90 6.89
CA GLN A 149 -18.51 -20.90 6.50
C GLN A 149 -18.15 -21.85 7.64
N ALA A 150 -18.04 -21.36 8.88
CA ALA A 150 -17.79 -22.20 10.05
C ALA A 150 -18.91 -23.23 10.29
N ASN A 151 -20.14 -22.91 9.88
CA ASN A 151 -21.30 -23.79 10.00
C ASN A 151 -21.55 -24.69 8.78
N LYS A 152 -20.76 -24.57 7.70
CA LYS A 152 -20.87 -25.48 6.55
C LYS A 152 -20.16 -26.79 6.88
N PRO A 153 -20.82 -27.96 6.74
CA PRO A 153 -20.14 -29.23 6.93
C PRO A 153 -18.97 -29.32 5.94
N ALA A 154 -17.79 -29.65 6.44
CA ALA A 154 -16.62 -29.89 5.61
C ALA A 154 -17.02 -30.86 4.49
N LYS A 155 -16.90 -30.43 3.23
CA LYS A 155 -17.07 -31.34 2.10
C LYS A 155 -16.14 -32.53 2.36
N PRO A 156 -16.64 -33.78 2.39
CA PRO A 156 -15.76 -34.92 2.54
C PRO A 156 -14.74 -34.85 1.41
N ALA A 157 -13.46 -34.87 1.79
CA ALA A 157 -12.38 -34.97 0.82
C ALA A 157 -12.69 -36.16 -0.08
N LYS A 158 -12.87 -35.92 -1.39
CA LYS A 158 -12.98 -37.01 -2.35
C LYS A 158 -11.77 -37.91 -2.13
N PRO A 159 -11.93 -39.21 -1.84
CA PRO A 159 -10.80 -40.09 -1.70
C PRO A 159 -10.01 -40.05 -3.01
N ALA A 160 -8.70 -39.86 -2.91
CA ALA A 160 -7.80 -39.92 -4.04
C ALA A 160 -8.04 -41.25 -4.77
N ALA A 161 -8.51 -41.16 -6.02
CA ALA A 161 -8.66 -42.33 -6.87
C ALA A 161 -7.26 -42.91 -7.11
N LYS A 162 -6.95 -44.02 -6.43
CA LYS A 162 -5.82 -44.87 -6.80
C LYS A 162 -6.17 -45.53 -8.14
N LYS A 163 -5.49 -45.15 -9.21
CA LYS A 163 -5.17 -46.01 -10.35
C LYS A 163 -3.77 -45.67 -10.83
#